data_AF-A0A940SMB0-F1
#
_entry.id   AF-A0A940SMB0-F1
#
_cell.length_a   1.000
_cell.length_b   1.000
_cell.length_c   1.000
_cell.angle_alpha   90.00
_cell.angle_beta   90.00
_cell.angle_gamma   90.00
#
_symmetry.space_group_name_H-M   'P 1'
#
loop_
_entity.id
_entity.type
_entity.pdbx_description
1 polymer ?
#
loop_
_entity_poly.entity_id
_entity_poly.type
_entity_poly.pdbx_seq_one_letter_code
_entity_poly.pdbx_strand_id
1 'polypeptide(L)' 'MIYLDLFLGFLKVGCFAFGGAYGAIPLIRDVVMSYGWLDEEMLTYMIAVSESTPGPIMVNLATYIGSNQAGFLGAL' A
#
# COMPACT_ATOMS: atom_id res chain seq x y z
N MET A 1 -9.29 13.19 -5.53
CA MET A 1 -8.60 14.09 -4.57
C MET A 1 -7.65 13.18 -3.84
N ILE A 2 -6.33 13.38 -3.95
CA ILE A 2 -5.37 12.31 -3.68
C ILE A 2 -5.50 11.67 -2.29
N TYR A 3 -5.81 12.46 -1.25
CA TYR A 3 -6.06 11.95 0.10
C TYR A 3 -7.30 11.07 0.21
N LEU A 4 -8.38 11.43 -0.50
CA LEU A 4 -9.60 10.63 -0.54
C LEU A 4 -9.37 9.32 -1.30
N ASP A 5 -8.59 9.38 -2.37
CA ASP A 5 -8.24 8.21 -3.19
C ASP A 5 -7.36 7.24 -2.39
N LEU A 6 -6.35 7.74 -1.67
CA LEU A 6 -5.54 6.98 -0.71
C LEU A 6 -6.41 6.35 0.39
N PHE A 7 -7.25 7.15 1.05
CA PHE A 7 -8.12 6.67 2.11
C PHE A 7 -9.05 5.55 1.63
N LEU A 8 -9.76 5.76 0.52
CA LEU A 8 -10.71 4.77 -0.01
C LEU A 8 -9.99 3.52 -0.54
N GLY A 9 -8.83 3.68 -1.17
CA GLY A 9 -8.01 2.57 -1.65
C GLY A 9 -7.57 1.66 -0.51
N PHE A 10 -6.96 2.23 0.53
CA PHE A 10 -6.51 1.45 1.68
C PHE A 10 -7.65 0.98 2.60
N LEU A 11 -8.78 1.70 2.64
CA LEU A 11 -9.99 1.22 3.32
C LEU A 11 -10.53 -0.04 2.64
N LYS A 12 -10.56 -0.09 1.30
CA LYS A 12 -10.93 -1.29 0.55
C LYS A 12 -9.99 -2.44 0.88
N VAL A 13 -8.66 -2.21 0.85
CA VAL A 13 -7.69 -3.23 1.25
C VAL A 13 -7.98 -3.73 2.67
N GLY A 14 -8.16 -2.84 3.64
CA GLY A 14 -8.42 -3.21 5.04
C GLY A 14 -9.72 -3.98 5.24
N CYS A 15 -10.80 -3.61 4.54
CA CYS A 15 -12.09 -4.30 4.61
C CYS A 15 -12.07 -5.70 3.97
N PHE A 16 -11.21 -5.92 2.97
CA PHE A 16 -11.18 -7.16 2.18
C PHE A 16 -9.91 -8.00 2.37
N ALA A 17 -8.98 -7.58 3.22
CA ALA A 17 -7.75 -8.31 3.56
C ALA A 17 -8.02 -9.55 4.44
N PHE A 18 -8.75 -10.51 3.89
CA PHE A 18 -8.93 -11.83 4.49
C PHE A 18 -7.74 -12.72 4.10
N GLY A 19 -7.08 -13.35 5.08
CA GLY A 19 -5.88 -14.17 4.86
C GLY A 19 -4.57 -13.57 5.36
N GLY A 20 -4.62 -12.52 6.16
CA GLY A 20 -3.43 -11.90 6.77
C GLY A 20 -2.61 -11.07 5.78
N ALA A 21 -1.35 -10.79 6.12
CA ALA A 21 -0.50 -9.87 5.35
C ALA A 21 -0.33 -10.29 3.88
N TYR A 22 -0.10 -11.59 3.62
CA TYR A 22 0.08 -12.11 2.26
C TYR A 22 -1.21 -12.11 1.44
N GLY A 23 -2.37 -12.33 2.08
CA GLY A 23 -3.68 -12.25 1.42
C GLY A 23 -4.04 -10.83 0.97
N ALA A 24 -3.47 -9.81 1.62
CA ALA A 24 -3.70 -8.41 1.26
C ALA A 24 -2.83 -7.94 0.08
N ILE A 25 -1.71 -8.61 -0.24
CA ILE A 25 -0.79 -8.19 -1.30
C ILE A 25 -1.48 -8.08 -2.67
N PRO A 26 -2.31 -9.05 -3.12
CA PRO A 26 -3.03 -8.93 -4.38
C PRO A 26 -4.00 -7.74 -4.41
N LEU A 27 -4.65 -7.41 -3.27
CA LEU A 27 -5.56 -6.27 -3.16
C LEU A 27 -4.80 -4.95 -3.22
N ILE A 28 -3.65 -4.87 -2.53
CA ILE A 28 -2.76 -3.71 -2.60
C ILE A 28 -2.29 -3.52 -4.03
N ARG A 29 -1.82 -4.59 -4.69
CA ARG A 29 -1.40 -4.58 -6.11
C ARG A 29 -2.49 -4.02 -7.00
N ASP A 30 -3.72 -4.51 -6.87
CA ASP A 30 -4.86 -4.06 -7.67
C ASP A 30 -5.12 -2.55 -7.48
N VAL A 31 -5.10 -2.08 -6.22
CA VAL A 31 -5.28 -0.66 -5.90
C VAL A 31 -4.16 0.21 -6.48
N VAL A 32 -2.89 -0.12 -6.20
CA VAL A 32 -1.76 0.73 -6.64
C VAL A 32 -1.64 0.78 -8.16
N MET A 33 -1.94 -0.32 -8.86
CA MET A 33 -1.95 -0.39 -10.32
C MET A 33 -3.14 0.39 -10.90
N SER A 34 -4.34 0.23 -10.32
CA SER A 34 -5.54 0.93 -10.79
C SER A 34 -5.42 2.45 -10.68
N TYR A 35 -4.73 2.95 -9.66
CA TYR A 35 -4.46 4.38 -9.50
C TYR A 35 -3.15 4.84 -10.16
N GLY A 36 -2.30 3.91 -10.63
CA GLY A 36 -1.00 4.21 -11.21
C GLY A 36 0.01 4.80 -10.22
N TRP A 37 -0.13 4.49 -8.92
CA TRP A 37 0.77 5.01 -7.88
C TRP A 37 2.14 4.33 -7.87
N LEU A 38 2.21 3.07 -8.26
CA LEU A 38 3.45 2.28 -8.34
C LEU A 38 3.43 1.40 -9.59
N ASP A 39 4.62 1.07 -10.08
CA ASP A 39 4.83 -0.01 -11.05
C ASP A 39 5.10 -1.36 -10.36
N GLU A 40 5.08 -2.43 -11.14
CA GLU A 40 5.13 -3.79 -10.61
C GLU A 40 6.50 -4.14 -10.00
N GLU A 41 7.57 -3.58 -10.56
CA GLU A 41 8.93 -3.72 -10.03
C GLU A 41 9.05 -3.01 -8.67
N MET A 42 8.55 -1.78 -8.56
CA MET A 42 8.62 -0.99 -7.34
C MET A 42 7.75 -1.59 -6.22
N LEU A 43 6.59 -2.15 -6.57
CA LEU A 43 5.76 -2.89 -5.60
C LEU A 43 6.52 -4.11 -5.06
N THR A 44 7.15 -4.89 -5.94
CA THR A 44 7.92 -6.09 -5.55
C THR A 44 9.11 -5.71 -4.67
N TYR A 45 9.83 -4.66 -5.04
CA TYR A 45 10.92 -4.10 -4.25
C TYR A 45 10.44 -3.67 -2.86
N MET A 46 9.31 -2.96 -2.77
CA MET A 46 8.76 -2.51 -1.50
C MET A 46 8.24 -3.63 -0.61
N ILE A 47 7.73 -4.73 -1.19
CA ILE A 47 7.41 -5.92 -0.42
C ILE A 47 8.67 -6.49 0.22
N ALA A 48 9.77 -6.63 -0.54
CA ALA A 48 11.04 -7.12 0.00
C ALA A 48 11.61 -6.21 1.10
N VAL A 49 11.53 -4.88 0.92
CA VAL A 49 11.93 -3.91 1.95
C VAL A 49 11.05 -4.03 3.19
N SER A 50 9.74 -4.14 3.01
CA SER A 50 8.77 -4.24 4.11
C SER A 50 8.93 -5.53 4.92
N GLU A 51 9.36 -6.63 4.29
CA GLU A 51 9.71 -7.90 4.95
C GLU A 51 11.05 -7.82 5.69
N SER A 52 12.00 -7.03 5.18
CA SER A 52 13.31 -6.83 5.81
C SER A 52 13.27 -5.86 7.00
N THR A 53 12.22 -5.06 7.11
CA THR A 53 12.04 -4.06 8.17
C THR A 53 11.13 -4.60 9.27
N PRO A 54 11.38 -4.29 10.55
CA PRO A 54 10.48 -4.71 11.63
C PRO A 54 9.10 -4.06 11.48
N GLY A 55 8.04 -4.85 11.48
CA GLY A 55 6.66 -4.34 11.56
C GLY A 55 5.68 -5.03 10.60
N PRO A 56 4.42 -4.58 10.57
CA PRO A 56 3.41 -5.13 9.66
C PRO A 56 3.65 -4.64 8.23
N ILE A 57 3.83 -5.57 7.29
CA ILE A 57 4.03 -5.27 5.85
C ILE A 57 2.99 -4.32 5.28
N MET A 58 1.71 -4.51 5.63
CA MET A 58 0.63 -3.64 5.13
C MET A 58 0.80 -2.19 5.56
N VAL A 59 1.27 -1.96 6.80
CA VAL A 59 1.50 -0.61 7.31
C VAL A 59 2.69 0.01 6.61
N ASN A 60 3.80 -0.73 6.48
CA ASN A 60 5.00 -0.24 5.80
C ASN A 60 4.72 0.12 4.34
N LEU A 61 3.97 -0.72 3.62
CA LEU A 61 3.53 -0.45 2.25
C LEU A 61 2.60 0.77 2.16
N ALA A 62 1.57 0.83 3.00
CA ALA A 62 0.60 1.93 2.99
C ALA A 62 1.27 3.28 3.29
N THR A 63 2.13 3.32 4.32
CA THR A 63 2.90 4.52 4.68
C THR A 63 3.83 4.95 3.56
N TYR A 64 4.51 4.00 2.89
CA TYR A 64 5.39 4.33 1.77
C TYR A 64 4.61 4.89 0.59
N ILE A 65 3.53 4.22 0.17
CA ILE A 65 2.69 4.63 -0.96
C ILE A 65 2.08 6.01 -0.67
N GLY A 66 1.53 6.19 0.53
CA GLY A 66 0.99 7.46 0.99
C GLY A 66 2.04 8.58 1.00
N SER A 67 3.23 8.29 1.53
CA SER A 67 4.35 9.24 1.55
C SER A 67 4.83 9.62 0.15
N ASN A 68 4.89 8.66 -0.78
CA ASN A 68 5.32 8.91 -2.15
C ASN A 68 4.31 9.82 -2.86
N GLN A 69 3.02 9.56 -2.64
CA GLN A 69 1.96 10.16 -3.42
C GLN A 69 1.51 11.55 -2.90
N ALA A 70 1.58 11.80 -1.59
CA ALA A 70 1.16 13.09 -1.00
C ALA A 70 2.09 13.58 0.14
N GLY A 71 3.33 13.08 0.21
CA GLY A 71 4.30 13.48 1.22
C GLY A 71 3.87 13.06 2.63
N PHE A 72 4.36 13.79 3.64
CA PHE A 72 4.09 13.46 5.05
C PHE A 72 2.59 13.33 5.39
N LEU A 73 1.74 14.14 4.76
CA LEU A 73 0.28 14.09 4.98
C LEU A 73 -0.40 12.89 4.32
N GLY A 74 0.22 12.30 3.30
CA GLY A 74 -0.27 11.05 2.70
C GLY A 74 0.15 9.82 3.49
N ALA A 75 1.22 9.91 4.27
CA ALA A 75 1.74 8.84 5.12
C ALA A 75 0.97 8.67 6.45
N LEU A 76 0.02 9.57 6.71
CA LEU A 76 -0.78 9.69 7.93
C LEU A 76 -2.15 9.05 7.75
#